data_AF-A0A1X2IEH9-F1
#
_entry.id   AF-A0A1X2IEH9-F1
#
_cell.length_a   1.000
_cell.length_b   1.000
_cell.length_c   1.000
_cell.angle_alpha   90.00
_cell.angle_beta   90.00
_cell.angle_gamma   90.00
#
_symmetry.space_group_name_H-M   'P 1'
#
loop_
_entity.id
_entity.type
_entity.pdbx_description
1 polymer ?
#
loop_
_entity_poly.entity_id
_entity_poly.type
_entity_poly.pdbx_seq_one_letter_code
_entity_poly.pdbx_strand_id
1 'polypeptide(L)'
;MNSDDRTAKATSQNSNTFDVTRVINRLDRRTTFMIKNIPNKYDQAMLMEWVDATHKGTYDFLYLRIDFKNKCNVGYAFINFIDPESVIYFAQARQGKLWNRFNSEKICELAYAKIQGKASLIKKFQNSCVMEQEVAFRPKIFYSSGDRQGEEEVKYQNTV
;
A
#
# COMPACT_ATOMS: atom_id res chain seq x y z
N MET A 1 41.61 29.56 -11.85
CA MET A 1 40.31 30.01 -11.32
C MET A 1 39.24 29.14 -11.98
N ASN A 2 38.49 28.40 -11.14
CA ASN A 2 37.31 27.56 -11.40
C ASN A 2 36.51 27.95 -12.65
N SER A 3 36.30 27.05 -13.63
CA SER A 3 35.35 25.92 -13.67
C SER A 3 33.89 26.37 -13.70
N ASP A 4 33.21 26.11 -14.81
CA ASP A 4 31.77 25.86 -14.85
C ASP A 4 31.44 24.92 -16.02
N ASP A 5 31.74 23.64 -15.76
CA ASP A 5 31.20 22.47 -16.42
C ASP A 5 29.68 22.41 -16.14
N ARG A 6 28.85 22.73 -17.14
CA ARG A 6 27.41 22.50 -17.07
C ARG A 6 27.14 21.02 -17.35
N THR A 7 27.40 20.19 -16.36
CA THR A 7 26.87 18.83 -16.32
C THR A 7 25.36 18.90 -16.06
N ALA A 8 24.58 18.63 -17.11
CA ALA A 8 23.16 18.32 -17.00
C ALA A 8 22.99 17.14 -16.03
N LYS A 9 22.49 17.40 -14.83
CA LYS A 9 22.07 16.37 -13.87
C LYS A 9 21.00 15.50 -14.54
N ALA A 10 21.37 14.31 -14.95
CA ALA A 10 20.45 13.23 -15.30
C ALA A 10 19.44 13.07 -14.15
N THR A 11 18.18 13.38 -14.44
CA THR A 11 17.08 13.17 -13.51
C THR A 11 16.97 11.67 -13.25
N SER A 12 17.38 11.24 -12.06
CA SER A 12 17.21 9.88 -11.57
C SER A 12 15.76 9.47 -11.80
N GLN A 13 15.51 8.57 -12.76
CA GLN A 13 14.17 8.06 -13.01
C GLN A 13 13.70 7.33 -11.75
N ASN A 14 12.67 7.87 -11.11
CA ASN A 14 11.98 7.22 -10.01
C ASN A 14 11.48 5.84 -10.48
N SER A 15 12.20 4.76 -10.17
CA SER A 15 11.86 3.39 -10.64
C SER A 15 10.55 2.83 -10.05
N ASN A 16 9.87 3.62 -9.22
CA ASN A 16 8.65 3.26 -8.51
C ASN A 16 7.39 3.92 -9.10
N THR A 17 7.53 4.69 -10.19
CA THR A 17 6.37 5.29 -10.87
C THR A 17 5.44 4.18 -11.37
N PHE A 18 4.16 4.28 -10.98
CA PHE A 18 3.12 3.38 -11.42
C PHE A 18 2.50 3.87 -12.73
N ASP A 19 2.46 2.99 -13.72
CA ASP A 19 1.75 3.21 -14.99
C ASP A 19 0.77 2.05 -15.20
N VAL A 20 -0.52 2.35 -15.06
CA VAL A 20 -1.62 1.39 -15.22
C VAL A 20 -1.66 0.78 -16.62
N THR A 21 -1.21 1.51 -17.64
CA THR A 21 -1.20 1.06 -19.05
C THR A 21 -0.30 -0.16 -19.23
N ARG A 22 0.81 -0.21 -18.50
CA ARG A 22 1.71 -1.37 -18.51
C ARG A 22 1.07 -2.60 -17.91
N VAL A 23 0.25 -2.45 -16.88
CA VAL A 23 -0.49 -3.56 -16.26
C VAL A 23 -1.60 -4.05 -17.20
N ILE A 24 -2.35 -3.13 -17.82
CA ILE A 24 -3.38 -3.44 -18.82
C ILE A 24 -2.79 -4.25 -19.99
N ASN A 25 -1.63 -3.83 -20.49
CA ASN A 25 -0.92 -4.51 -21.58
C ASN A 25 -0.12 -5.74 -21.12
N ARG A 26 -0.25 -6.17 -19.86
CA ARG A 26 0.45 -7.32 -19.26
C ARG A 26 1.99 -7.23 -19.29
N LEU A 27 2.52 -6.02 -19.43
CA LEU A 27 3.96 -5.71 -19.40
C LEU A 27 4.50 -5.52 -17.97
N ASP A 28 3.61 -5.42 -16.99
CA ASP A 28 3.93 -5.34 -15.58
C ASP A 28 2.93 -6.17 -14.77
N ARG A 29 3.44 -7.05 -13.90
CA ARG A 29 2.65 -7.99 -13.10
C ARG A 29 2.87 -7.83 -11.60
N ARG A 30 3.48 -6.72 -11.20
CA ARG A 30 3.66 -6.37 -9.78
C ARG A 30 2.31 -6.09 -9.13
N THR A 31 2.11 -6.63 -7.94
CA THR A 31 0.83 -6.55 -7.22
C THR A 31 0.91 -5.79 -5.90
N THR A 32 2.11 -5.36 -5.48
CA THR A 32 2.29 -4.61 -4.24
C THR A 32 2.45 -3.12 -4.49
N PHE A 33 1.64 -2.33 -3.80
CA PHE A 33 1.58 -0.88 -3.97
C PHE A 33 1.69 -0.15 -2.63
N MET A 34 2.24 1.05 -2.71
CA MET A 34 2.10 2.07 -1.68
C MET A 34 0.91 2.96 -2.05
N ILE A 35 -0.09 3.02 -1.18
CA ILE A 35 -1.18 4.00 -1.26
C ILE A 35 -0.70 5.25 -0.52
N LYS A 36 -0.57 6.35 -1.23
CA LYS A 36 -0.03 7.62 -0.72
C LYS A 36 -1.12 8.66 -0.51
N ASN A 37 -0.74 9.71 0.22
CA ASN A 37 -1.56 10.87 0.54
C ASN A 37 -2.82 10.52 1.35
N ILE A 38 -2.74 9.52 2.23
CA ILE A 38 -3.84 9.15 3.12
C ILE A 38 -4.06 10.29 4.14
N PRO A 39 -5.29 10.72 4.42
CA PRO A 39 -5.56 11.70 5.47
C PRO A 39 -5.19 11.14 6.85
N ASN A 40 -4.51 11.92 7.68
CA ASN A 40 -3.89 11.46 8.93
C ASN A 40 -4.90 10.93 9.98
N LYS A 41 -6.18 11.25 9.81
CA LYS A 41 -7.29 10.78 10.65
C LYS A 41 -7.79 9.38 10.30
N TYR A 42 -7.36 8.80 9.17
CA TYR A 42 -7.68 7.40 8.88
C TYR A 42 -6.94 6.50 9.88
N ASP A 43 -7.69 5.60 10.50
CA ASP A 43 -7.14 4.41 11.13
C ASP A 43 -7.13 3.22 10.15
N GLN A 44 -6.61 2.08 10.62
CA GLN A 44 -6.48 0.89 9.77
C GLN A 44 -7.83 0.29 9.40
N ALA A 45 -8.85 0.37 10.27
CA ALA A 45 -10.19 -0.14 9.99
C ALA A 45 -10.91 0.72 8.96
N MET A 46 -10.82 2.04 9.06
CA MET A 46 -11.36 2.99 8.08
C MET A 46 -10.70 2.83 6.71
N LEU A 47 -9.40 2.58 6.68
CA LEU A 47 -8.71 2.30 5.41
C LEU A 47 -9.21 0.98 4.80
N MET A 48 -9.35 -0.06 5.60
CA MET A 48 -9.85 -1.36 5.16
C MET A 48 -11.27 -1.24 4.60
N GLU A 49 -12.19 -0.56 5.32
CA GLU A 49 -13.55 -0.26 4.84
C GLU A 49 -13.53 0.48 3.50
N TRP A 50 -12.64 1.46 3.36
CA TRP A 50 -12.49 2.23 2.12
C TRP A 50 -11.97 1.37 0.95
N VAL A 51 -11.06 0.43 1.19
CA VAL A 51 -10.60 -0.52 0.17
C VAL A 51 -11.72 -1.51 -0.19
N ASP A 52 -12.39 -2.07 0.83
CA ASP A 52 -13.43 -3.08 0.69
C ASP A 52 -14.65 -2.57 -0.10
N ALA A 53 -14.92 -1.26 -0.07
CA ALA A 53 -16.00 -0.66 -0.86
C ALA A 53 -15.90 -0.96 -2.36
N THR A 54 -14.71 -1.27 -2.88
CA THR A 54 -14.52 -1.65 -4.30
C THR A 54 -13.71 -2.92 -4.52
N HIS A 55 -12.90 -3.36 -3.55
CA HIS A 55 -11.88 -4.42 -3.73
C HIS A 55 -11.89 -5.45 -2.59
N LYS A 56 -13.04 -5.69 -1.97
CA LYS A 56 -13.16 -6.70 -0.92
C LYS A 56 -12.75 -8.07 -1.45
N GLY A 57 -11.85 -8.74 -0.74
CA GLY A 57 -11.39 -10.10 -1.07
C GLY A 57 -10.44 -10.20 -2.27
N THR A 58 -9.93 -9.08 -2.79
CA THR A 58 -8.99 -9.05 -3.92
C THR A 58 -7.55 -8.69 -3.52
N TYR A 59 -7.32 -8.51 -2.23
CA TYR A 59 -6.01 -8.24 -1.65
C TYR A 59 -5.74 -9.21 -0.51
N ASP A 60 -4.46 -9.49 -0.27
CA ASP A 60 -4.02 -10.48 0.73
C ASP A 60 -3.05 -9.90 1.77
N PHE A 61 -2.77 -8.59 1.68
CA PHE A 61 -1.98 -7.84 2.65
C PHE A 61 -2.42 -6.37 2.67
N LEU A 62 -2.60 -5.80 3.87
CA LEU A 62 -2.86 -4.37 4.06
C LEU A 62 -2.18 -3.87 5.35
N TYR A 63 -1.41 -2.79 5.25
CA TYR A 63 -0.75 -2.18 6.40
C TYR A 63 -0.72 -0.66 6.31
N LEU A 64 -1.41 0.02 7.23
CA LEU A 64 -1.34 1.47 7.39
C LEU A 64 -0.20 1.82 8.34
N ARG A 65 0.76 2.63 7.89
CA ARG A 65 1.88 3.02 8.76
C ARG A 65 1.44 4.10 9.75
N ILE A 66 1.61 3.81 11.04
CA ILE A 66 1.29 4.71 12.15
C ILE A 66 2.57 5.32 12.73
N ASP A 67 2.51 6.61 13.07
CA ASP A 67 3.46 7.26 13.97
C ASP A 67 2.95 7.07 15.41
N PHE A 68 3.60 6.21 16.18
CA PHE A 68 3.20 5.87 17.55
C PHE A 68 3.33 7.05 18.52
N LYS A 69 4.19 8.03 18.22
CA LYS A 69 4.36 9.21 19.08
C LYS A 69 3.18 10.16 18.93
N ASN A 70 2.77 10.41 17.68
CA ASN A 70 1.68 11.35 17.36
C ASN A 70 0.30 10.68 17.26
N LYS A 71 0.25 9.34 17.39
CA LYS A 71 -0.96 8.50 17.29
C LYS A 71 -1.78 8.79 16.02
N CYS A 72 -1.12 9.05 14.90
CA CYS A 72 -1.76 9.28 13.61
C CYS A 72 -0.99 8.56 12.49
N ASN A 73 -1.64 8.32 11.36
CA ASN A 73 -0.94 7.72 10.24
C ASN A 73 0.03 8.73 9.59
N VAL A 74 1.10 8.21 8.99
CA VAL A 74 2.13 9.03 8.31
C VAL A 74 1.80 9.34 6.85
N GLY A 75 0.56 9.12 6.43
CA GLY A 75 0.05 9.48 5.11
C GLY A 75 0.23 8.42 4.02
N TYR A 76 0.62 7.19 4.37
CA TYR A 76 0.67 6.11 3.40
C TYR A 76 0.44 4.71 4.02
N ALA A 77 0.04 3.78 3.16
CA ALA A 77 -0.16 2.36 3.48
C ALA A 77 0.47 1.47 2.41
N PHE A 78 0.66 0.19 2.73
CA PHE A 78 1.03 -0.86 1.79
C PHE A 78 -0.15 -1.80 1.57
N ILE A 79 -0.38 -2.17 0.32
CA ILE A 79 -1.39 -3.15 -0.09
C ILE A 79 -0.75 -4.14 -1.06
N ASN A 80 -1.08 -5.43 -0.93
CA ASN A 80 -0.77 -6.45 -1.94
C ASN A 80 -2.05 -7.01 -2.52
N PHE A 81 -2.25 -6.84 -3.82
CA PHE A 81 -3.35 -7.46 -4.54
C PHE A 81 -3.02 -8.93 -4.85
N ILE A 82 -4.06 -9.77 -4.91
CA ILE A 82 -3.93 -11.19 -5.27
C ILE A 82 -3.55 -11.30 -6.74
N ASP A 83 -4.20 -10.51 -7.59
CA ASP A 83 -4.05 -10.50 -9.04
C ASP A 83 -3.73 -9.09 -9.60
N PRO A 84 -2.96 -9.00 -10.69
CA PRO A 84 -2.70 -7.72 -11.36
C PRO A 84 -3.96 -7.03 -11.91
N GLU A 85 -4.99 -7.78 -12.27
CA GLU A 85 -6.24 -7.22 -12.81
C GLU A 85 -6.96 -6.35 -11.77
N SER A 86 -6.98 -6.77 -10.50
CA SER A 86 -7.46 -5.98 -9.36
C SER A 86 -6.74 -4.64 -9.21
N VAL A 87 -5.46 -4.55 -9.59
CA VAL A 87 -4.72 -3.28 -9.61
C VAL A 87 -5.32 -2.30 -10.61
N ILE A 88 -5.73 -2.79 -11.79
CA ILE A 88 -6.31 -1.96 -12.86
C ILE A 88 -7.61 -1.33 -12.37
N TYR A 89 -8.51 -2.15 -11.81
CA TYR A 89 -9.78 -1.66 -11.26
C TYR A 89 -9.57 -0.72 -10.08
N PHE A 90 -8.58 -1.00 -9.23
CA PHE A 90 -8.28 -0.14 -8.09
C PHE A 90 -7.74 1.22 -8.53
N ALA A 91 -6.84 1.23 -9.50
CA ALA A 91 -6.32 2.44 -10.09
C ALA A 91 -7.44 3.28 -10.73
N GLN A 92 -8.34 2.68 -11.51
CA GLN A 92 -9.46 3.40 -12.11
C GLN A 92 -10.41 4.01 -11.07
N ALA A 93 -10.67 3.28 -9.98
CA ALA A 93 -11.58 3.73 -8.94
C ALA A 93 -10.97 4.80 -8.02
N ARG A 94 -9.66 4.74 -7.72
CA ARG A 94 -9.03 5.51 -6.64
C ARG A 94 -7.87 6.42 -7.07
N GLN A 95 -7.10 6.07 -8.10
CA GLN A 95 -5.95 6.88 -8.54
C GLN A 95 -6.42 8.28 -8.97
N GLY A 96 -5.80 9.32 -8.44
CA GLY A 96 -6.13 10.70 -8.80
C GLY A 96 -7.47 11.19 -8.27
N LYS A 97 -8.11 10.45 -7.35
CA LYS A 97 -9.38 10.83 -6.72
C LYS A 97 -9.16 11.39 -5.31
N LEU A 98 -10.05 12.28 -4.88
CA LEU A 98 -10.09 12.78 -3.51
C LEU A 98 -10.54 11.68 -2.53
N TRP A 99 -10.06 11.75 -1.29
CA TRP A 99 -10.46 10.81 -0.23
C TRP A 99 -11.90 11.03 0.26
N ASN A 100 -12.52 12.19 -0.05
CA ASN A 100 -13.91 12.55 0.25
C ASN A 100 -14.36 12.34 1.71
N ARG A 101 -13.42 12.32 2.66
CA ARG A 101 -13.65 12.18 4.10
C ARG A 101 -12.80 13.20 4.85
N PHE A 102 -13.29 13.67 5.99
CA PHE A 102 -12.60 14.64 6.86
C PHE A 102 -12.27 16.00 6.21
N ASN A 103 -13.04 16.42 5.19
CA ASN A 103 -12.76 17.63 4.40
C ASN A 103 -11.31 17.67 3.86
N SER A 104 -10.75 16.50 3.56
CA SER A 104 -9.38 16.40 3.06
C SER A 104 -9.36 16.66 1.57
N GLU A 105 -8.55 17.64 1.15
CA GLU A 105 -8.22 17.93 -0.25
C GLU A 105 -7.13 17.01 -0.82
N LYS A 106 -6.69 16.02 -0.03
CA LYS A 106 -5.66 15.08 -0.48
C LYS A 106 -6.18 14.22 -1.62
N ILE A 107 -5.30 13.95 -2.58
CA ILE A 107 -5.56 13.12 -3.76
C ILE A 107 -4.84 11.78 -3.58
N CYS A 108 -5.57 10.68 -3.68
CA CYS A 108 -5.02 9.33 -3.60
C CYS A 108 -4.06 9.07 -4.77
N GLU A 109 -2.87 8.57 -4.44
CA GLU A 109 -1.81 8.25 -5.40
C GLU A 109 -1.26 6.86 -5.11
N LEU A 110 -1.09 6.04 -6.14
CA LEU A 110 -0.44 4.75 -6.10
C LEU A 110 0.98 4.84 -6.65
N ALA A 111 1.90 4.19 -5.95
CA ALA A 111 3.25 3.94 -6.42
C ALA A 111 3.62 2.48 -6.16
N TYR A 112 4.51 1.91 -6.95
CA TYR A 112 5.00 0.56 -6.67
C TYR A 112 5.74 0.52 -5.33
N ALA A 113 5.44 -0.49 -4.52
CA ALA A 113 6.21 -0.74 -3.31
C ALA A 113 7.60 -1.28 -3.67
N LYS A 114 8.63 -0.90 -2.90
CA LYS A 114 9.99 -1.44 -3.07
C LYS A 114 10.06 -2.95 -2.82
N ILE A 115 9.22 -3.45 -1.90
CA ILE A 115 9.10 -4.86 -1.57
C ILE A 115 7.84 -5.37 -2.26
N GLN A 116 7.98 -6.43 -3.04
CA GLN A 116 6.89 -7.04 -3.81
C GLN A 116 6.53 -8.42 -3.29
N GLY A 117 5.23 -8.71 -3.26
CA GLY A 117 4.61 -9.96 -2.86
C GLY A 117 4.37 -10.08 -1.35
N LYS A 118 3.25 -10.71 -1.00
CA LYS A 118 2.85 -11.03 0.38
C LYS A 118 3.95 -11.70 1.20
N ALA A 119 4.60 -12.74 0.67
CA ALA A 119 5.65 -13.47 1.41
C ALA A 119 6.83 -12.57 1.81
N SER A 120 7.27 -11.70 0.90
CA SER A 120 8.35 -10.74 1.14
C SER A 120 7.94 -9.68 2.16
N LEU A 121 6.70 -9.21 2.11
CA LEU A 121 6.15 -8.26 3.08
C LEU A 121 6.06 -8.89 4.47
N ILE A 122 5.52 -10.09 4.59
CA ILE A 122 5.45 -10.83 5.85
C ILE A 122 6.85 -10.98 6.45
N LYS A 123 7.83 -11.47 5.68
CA LYS A 123 9.22 -11.59 6.14
C LYS A 123 9.81 -10.26 6.59
N LYS A 124 9.48 -9.16 5.91
CA LYS A 124 9.95 -7.82 6.29
C LYS A 124 9.37 -7.35 7.61
N PHE A 125 8.07 -7.54 7.83
CA PHE A 125 7.38 -7.04 9.01
C PHE A 125 7.51 -7.95 10.22
N GLN A 126 7.65 -9.26 10.05
CA GLN A 126 7.94 -10.21 11.14
C GLN A 126 9.21 -9.84 11.92
N ASN A 127 10.20 -9.25 11.26
CA ASN A 127 11.46 -8.83 11.88
C ASN A 127 11.45 -7.36 12.32
N SER A 128 10.29 -6.72 12.40
CA SER A 128 10.16 -5.30 12.74
C SER A 128 9.45 -5.11 14.08
N CYS A 129 9.85 -4.09 14.83
CA CYS A 129 9.22 -3.68 16.09
C CYS A 129 7.72 -3.34 15.97
N VAL A 130 7.15 -3.24 14.76
CA VAL A 130 5.71 -3.10 14.57
C VAL A 130 4.92 -4.27 15.15
N MET A 131 5.51 -5.47 15.18
CA MET A 131 4.84 -6.66 15.72
C MET A 131 4.70 -6.62 17.25
N GLU A 132 5.45 -5.75 17.92
CA GLU A 132 5.36 -5.52 19.37
C GLU A 132 4.25 -4.51 19.73
N GLN A 133 3.66 -3.85 18.73
CA GLN A 133 2.65 -2.80 18.93
C GLN A 133 1.24 -3.38 19.08
N GLU A 134 0.24 -2.56 19.38
CA GLU A 134 -1.15 -2.98 19.43
C GLU A 134 -1.61 -3.66 18.13
N VAL A 135 -2.45 -4.69 18.22
CA VAL A 135 -2.95 -5.46 17.07
C VAL A 135 -3.62 -4.58 16.01
N ALA A 136 -4.22 -3.46 16.42
CA ALA A 136 -4.85 -2.48 15.53
C ALA A 136 -3.85 -1.68 14.67
N PHE A 137 -2.55 -1.72 14.97
CA PHE A 137 -1.48 -1.06 14.21
C PHE A 137 -0.57 -2.04 13.47
N ARG A 138 -0.87 -3.34 13.52
CA ARG A 138 -0.08 -4.39 12.85
C ARG A 138 -0.56 -4.58 11.41
N PRO A 139 0.30 -5.10 10.52
CA PRO A 139 -0.14 -5.55 9.20
C PRO A 139 -1.28 -6.56 9.28
N LYS A 140 -2.27 -6.41 8.39
CA LYS A 140 -3.39 -7.33 8.20
C LYS A 140 -3.10 -8.22 7.01
N ILE A 141 -3.24 -9.51 7.20
CA ILE A 141 -2.87 -10.53 6.21
C ILE A 141 -4.11 -11.39 5.99
N PHE A 142 -4.44 -11.69 4.73
CA PHE A 142 -5.66 -12.40 4.36
C PHE A 142 -5.33 -13.60 3.50
N TYR A 143 -6.17 -14.64 3.50
CA TYR A 143 -5.97 -15.79 2.63
C TYR A 143 -6.06 -15.37 1.16
N SER A 144 -5.06 -15.77 0.37
CA SER A 144 -4.95 -15.37 -1.05
C SER A 144 -5.78 -16.25 -2.00
N SER A 145 -6.27 -17.40 -1.55
CA SER A 145 -7.02 -18.37 -2.37
C SER A 145 -7.81 -19.37 -1.53
N GLY A 146 -8.68 -20.14 -2.19
CA GLY A 146 -9.52 -21.18 -1.59
C GLY A 146 -10.80 -20.64 -0.95
N ASP A 147 -11.53 -21.50 -0.24
CA ASP A 147 -12.85 -21.17 0.36
C ASP A 147 -12.79 -20.01 1.36
N ARG A 148 -11.60 -19.74 1.93
CA ARG A 148 -11.36 -18.67 2.90
C ARG A 148 -10.79 -17.41 2.27
N GLN A 149 -10.72 -17.30 0.94
CA GLN A 149 -10.11 -16.14 0.28
C GLN A 149 -10.72 -14.83 0.79
N GLY A 150 -9.86 -13.89 1.18
CA GLY A 150 -10.28 -12.60 1.74
C GLY A 150 -10.60 -12.62 3.25
N GLU A 151 -10.60 -13.79 3.90
CA GLU A 151 -10.66 -13.87 5.37
C GLU A 151 -9.30 -13.56 5.99
N GLU A 152 -9.29 -12.91 7.16
CA GLU A 152 -8.06 -12.54 7.85
C GLU A 152 -7.34 -13.77 8.46
N GLU A 153 -6.02 -13.87 8.23
CA GLU A 153 -5.18 -14.92 8.78
C GLU A 153 -4.80 -14.63 10.24
N VAL A 154 -5.62 -15.14 11.17
CA VAL A 154 -5.46 -14.96 12.63
C VAL A 154 -4.09 -15.40 13.17
N LYS A 155 -3.39 -16.30 12.46
CA LYS A 155 -2.05 -16.81 12.85
C LYS A 155 -0.99 -15.70 13.00
N TYR A 156 -1.17 -14.56 12.33
CA TYR A 156 -0.24 -13.43 12.41
C TYR A 156 -0.64 -12.36 13.44
N GLN A 157 -1.77 -12.54 14.14
CA GLN A 157 -2.18 -11.65 15.22
C GLN A 157 -1.61 -12.06 16.60
N ASN A 158 -1.36 -13.36 16.80
CA ASN A 158 -1.09 -13.95 18.12
C ASN A 158 0.38 -14.25 18.42
N THR A 159 1.33 -13.78 17.59
CA THR A 159 2.75 -13.92 17.92
C THR A 159 3.15 -12.78 18.86
N VAL A 160 3.32 -13.13 20.13
CA VAL A 160 3.99 -12.31 21.16
C VAL A 160 5.45 -12.74 21.21
#